data_AF-A0AB36ZT13-F1
#
_entry.id   AF-A0AB36ZT13-F1
#
_cell.length_a   1.000
_cell.length_b   1.000
_cell.length_c   1.000
_cell.angle_alpha   90.00
_cell.angle_beta   90.00
_cell.angle_gamma   90.00
#
_symmetry.space_group_name_H-M   'P 1'
#
loop_
_entity.id
_entity.type
_entity.pdbx_description
1 polymer ?
#
loop_
_entity_poly.entity_id
_entity_poly.type
_entity_poly.pdbx_seq_one_letter_code
_entity_poly.pdbx_strand_id
1 'polypeptide(L)'
;MKKASIKLLLASSALLFANSVSADTTICYKKDWTSPSTIEKTKLDGGVCKGELSLIDMKKNGWKLKDIKITSSDEGLNYQYVLTTDDIIKVDNNAALKIQNQKPLSFKEIKTSLKNVNNKTASINIGNLRVGQSGIVLKKYENGQKLIVSNAYVTKTSENSSEIKFIPFMDLKQNAIPTSNAKPKNGDTLILNYMYDKSLLIAPSQDAFQVARGKFRLNTFLHSDIFAANLKSQREPLPSKSTIQDFAIEQNLGTIFIVIKNKAYVVDSKTFAILDFYTLAYNYLDTEKMPFYTRIEGIEEAPFAGIIKSITELSFLKDIFGDDERSEEEILLEGEMKKDEIVNKNDMYNDYYRSILGLK
;
A
#
# COMPACT_ATOMS: atom_id res chain seq x y z
N MET A 1 -46.87 -59.43 -1.77
CA MET A 1 -47.63 -58.28 -2.32
C MET A 1 -47.83 -57.25 -1.22
N LYS A 2 -47.53 -55.97 -1.50
CA LYS A 2 -47.93 -54.70 -0.80
C LYS A 2 -47.39 -54.50 0.63
N LYS A 3 -46.38 -53.67 0.94
CA LYS A 3 -46.24 -52.18 0.86
C LYS A 3 -47.41 -51.38 1.48
N ALA A 4 -47.17 -50.84 2.67
CA ALA A 4 -47.63 -49.54 3.22
C ALA A 4 -47.01 -49.38 4.62
N SER A 5 -46.56 -48.25 5.16
CA SER A 5 -46.25 -46.90 4.66
C SER A 5 -45.67 -46.17 5.88
N ILE A 6 -44.35 -46.03 5.98
CA ILE A 6 -43.74 -45.15 6.98
C ILE A 6 -43.55 -43.79 6.30
N LYS A 7 -44.49 -42.89 6.57
CA LYS A 7 -44.32 -41.46 6.37
C LYS A 7 -43.44 -40.95 7.51
N LEU A 8 -42.19 -40.59 7.24
CA LEU A 8 -41.51 -39.59 8.07
C LEU A 8 -40.47 -38.84 7.24
N LEU A 9 -40.70 -37.52 7.18
CA LEU A 9 -39.82 -36.41 6.83
C LEU A 9 -38.48 -36.71 6.15
N LEU A 10 -38.24 -36.05 5.01
CA LEU A 10 -37.02 -35.28 4.71
C LEU A 10 -37.19 -34.56 3.37
N ALA A 11 -37.93 -33.44 3.39
CA ALA A 11 -37.95 -32.46 2.30
C ALA A 11 -37.38 -31.16 2.86
N SER A 12 -36.07 -30.96 2.70
CA SER A 12 -35.34 -29.68 2.72
C SER A 12 -33.83 -29.93 2.80
N SER A 13 -33.23 -30.48 1.74
CA SER A 13 -31.82 -30.15 1.47
C SER A 13 -31.80 -28.77 0.83
N ALA A 14 -31.81 -27.74 1.67
CA ALA A 14 -31.26 -26.45 1.28
C ALA A 14 -29.78 -26.70 0.99
N LEU A 15 -29.42 -26.72 -0.30
CA LEU A 15 -28.05 -26.49 -0.75
C LEU A 15 -27.66 -25.08 -0.29
N LEU A 16 -27.22 -24.97 0.95
CA LEU A 16 -26.37 -23.86 1.37
C LEU A 16 -25.05 -24.07 0.65
N PHE A 17 -24.95 -23.57 -0.57
CA PHE A 17 -23.67 -23.21 -1.14
C PHE A 17 -23.08 -22.18 -0.18
N ALA A 18 -22.24 -22.65 0.73
CA ALA A 18 -21.28 -21.79 1.40
C ALA A 18 -20.38 -21.27 0.27
N ASN A 19 -20.73 -20.10 -0.28
CA ASN A 19 -19.78 -19.30 -1.01
C ASN A 19 -18.68 -18.99 0.00
N SER A 20 -17.62 -19.79 -0.03
CA SER A 20 -16.33 -19.33 0.43
C SER A 20 -16.08 -18.05 -0.34
N VAL A 21 -16.19 -16.91 0.33
CA VAL A 21 -15.76 -15.62 -0.21
C VAL A 21 -14.25 -15.75 -0.34
N SER A 22 -13.82 -16.31 -1.46
CA SER A 22 -12.43 -16.28 -1.88
C SER A 22 -12.22 -14.87 -2.43
N ALA A 23 -11.26 -14.21 -1.81
CA ALA A 23 -10.65 -12.99 -2.30
C ALA A 23 -10.18 -13.15 -3.75
N ASP A 24 -10.83 -12.50 -4.71
CA ASP A 24 -10.41 -12.54 -6.10
C ASP A 24 -9.61 -11.28 -6.42
N THR A 25 -8.47 -11.46 -7.09
CA THR A 25 -7.65 -10.38 -7.63
C THR A 25 -7.55 -10.56 -9.14
N THR A 26 -7.76 -9.48 -9.89
CA THR A 26 -7.66 -9.47 -11.36
C THR A 26 -6.83 -8.29 -11.82
N ILE A 27 -6.16 -8.47 -12.96
CA ILE A 27 -5.45 -7.41 -13.65
C ILE A 27 -6.21 -7.06 -14.91
N CYS A 28 -6.52 -5.78 -15.10
CA CYS A 28 -7.08 -5.24 -16.32
C CYS A 28 -6.17 -4.15 -16.86
N TYR A 29 -5.98 -4.06 -18.17
CA TYR A 29 -5.00 -3.16 -18.76
C TYR A 29 -5.48 -2.53 -20.06
N LYS A 30 -4.82 -1.44 -20.46
CA LYS A 30 -4.91 -0.85 -21.79
C LYS A 30 -3.52 -0.47 -22.25
N LYS A 31 -3.20 -0.73 -23.51
CA LYS A 31 -1.91 -0.37 -24.09
C LYS A 31 -2.07 0.79 -25.05
N ASP A 32 -1.00 1.57 -25.21
CA ASP A 32 -0.86 2.59 -26.24
C ASP A 32 -2.02 3.59 -26.27
N TRP A 33 -2.51 3.97 -25.09
CA TRP A 33 -3.68 4.82 -24.97
C TRP A 33 -3.29 6.31 -24.97
N THR A 34 -3.89 7.07 -25.87
CA THR A 34 -3.56 8.49 -26.13
C THR A 34 -4.49 9.48 -25.46
N SER A 35 -5.57 9.03 -24.81
CA SER A 35 -6.59 9.92 -24.24
C SER A 35 -6.79 9.67 -22.74
N PRO A 36 -5.84 10.08 -21.87
CA PRO A 36 -5.85 9.84 -20.43
C PRO A 36 -7.20 10.13 -19.74
N SER A 37 -7.84 11.25 -20.07
CA SER A 37 -9.12 11.68 -19.49
C SER A 37 -10.29 10.69 -19.71
N THR A 38 -10.17 9.80 -20.69
CA THR A 38 -11.22 8.82 -21.04
C THR A 38 -10.92 7.39 -20.57
N ILE A 39 -9.74 7.14 -19.98
CA ILE A 39 -9.28 5.77 -19.68
C ILE A 39 -10.23 5.02 -18.73
N GLU A 40 -10.84 5.72 -17.77
CA GLU A 40 -11.73 5.09 -16.77
C GLU A 40 -13.03 4.53 -17.38
N LYS A 41 -13.48 5.14 -18.48
CA LYS A 41 -14.69 4.74 -19.25
C LYS A 41 -14.37 3.76 -20.37
N THR A 42 -13.09 3.63 -20.72
CA THR A 42 -12.63 2.79 -21.82
C THR A 42 -12.66 1.33 -21.41
N LYS A 43 -13.07 0.44 -22.33
CA LYS A 43 -13.06 -1.00 -22.10
C LYS A 43 -11.64 -1.51 -21.99
N LEU A 44 -11.36 -2.21 -20.89
CA LEU A 44 -10.05 -2.71 -20.53
C LEU A 44 -9.89 -4.16 -20.94
N ASP A 45 -8.68 -4.50 -21.34
CA ASP A 45 -8.27 -5.84 -21.74
C ASP A 45 -7.78 -6.64 -20.51
N GLY A 46 -7.70 -7.97 -20.66
CA GLY A 46 -7.16 -8.86 -19.63
C GLY A 46 -8.13 -9.24 -18.50
N GLY A 47 -7.76 -10.28 -17.76
CA GLY A 47 -8.45 -10.75 -16.57
C GLY A 47 -9.96 -10.90 -16.72
N VAL A 48 -10.69 -10.33 -15.76
CA VAL A 48 -12.17 -10.25 -15.77
C VAL A 48 -12.69 -9.22 -16.78
N CYS A 49 -11.90 -8.21 -17.15
CA CYS A 49 -12.37 -7.15 -18.03
C CYS A 49 -12.55 -7.59 -19.49
N LYS A 50 -11.68 -8.48 -20.00
CA LYS A 50 -11.80 -9.18 -21.31
C LYS A 50 -12.12 -8.30 -22.53
N GLY A 51 -11.81 -7.01 -22.49
CA GLY A 51 -12.16 -6.05 -23.54
C GLY A 51 -13.63 -5.61 -23.52
N GLU A 52 -14.39 -5.98 -22.48
CA GLU A 52 -15.83 -5.74 -22.35
C GLU A 52 -16.15 -4.73 -21.25
N LEU A 53 -15.42 -4.76 -20.13
CA LEU A 53 -15.66 -3.93 -18.95
C LEU A 53 -14.65 -2.79 -18.84
N SER A 54 -15.13 -1.60 -18.50
CA SER A 54 -14.29 -0.47 -18.10
C SER A 54 -13.94 -0.50 -16.61
N LEU A 55 -13.03 0.38 -16.17
CA LEU A 55 -12.75 0.53 -14.73
C LEU A 55 -14.01 0.92 -13.95
N ILE A 56 -14.85 1.78 -14.52
CA ILE A 56 -16.12 2.20 -13.92
C ILE A 56 -17.08 1.02 -13.79
N ASP A 57 -17.16 0.15 -14.81
CA ASP A 57 -18.02 -1.04 -14.76
C ASP A 57 -17.51 -2.03 -13.71
N MET A 58 -16.19 -2.21 -13.59
CA MET A 58 -15.59 -3.03 -12.54
C MET A 58 -15.94 -2.50 -11.14
N LYS A 59 -15.81 -1.19 -10.92
CA LYS A 59 -16.21 -0.53 -9.66
C LYS A 59 -17.69 -0.77 -9.35
N LYS A 60 -18.59 -0.61 -10.34
CA LYS A 60 -20.04 -0.90 -10.20
C LYS A 60 -20.31 -2.36 -9.87
N ASN A 61 -19.51 -3.27 -10.40
CA ASN A 61 -19.59 -4.72 -10.15
C ASN A 61 -18.94 -5.13 -8.81
N GLY A 62 -18.61 -4.17 -7.93
CA GLY A 62 -18.09 -4.44 -6.58
C GLY A 62 -16.58 -4.66 -6.50
N TRP A 63 -15.84 -4.51 -7.60
CA TRP A 63 -14.37 -4.53 -7.57
C TRP A 63 -13.82 -3.21 -7.02
N LYS A 64 -12.79 -3.30 -6.21
CA LYS A 64 -12.09 -2.15 -5.64
C LYS A 64 -10.72 -2.02 -6.30
N LEU A 65 -10.33 -0.77 -6.62
CA LEU A 65 -9.00 -0.47 -7.14
C LEU A 65 -7.97 -0.70 -6.04
N LYS A 66 -7.16 -1.75 -6.18
CA LYS A 66 -6.04 -2.04 -5.28
C LYS A 66 -4.83 -1.21 -5.66
N ASP A 67 -4.52 -1.15 -6.95
CA ASP A 67 -3.35 -0.43 -7.46
C ASP A 67 -3.47 -0.07 -8.94
N ILE A 68 -2.64 0.89 -9.38
CA ILE A 68 -2.49 1.28 -10.77
C ILE A 68 -1.00 1.44 -11.11
N LYS A 69 -0.62 0.90 -12.26
CA LYS A 69 0.69 1.10 -12.88
C LYS A 69 0.50 1.79 -14.23
N ILE A 70 1.25 2.86 -14.46
CA ILE A 70 1.25 3.60 -15.71
C ILE A 70 2.69 3.64 -16.22
N THR A 71 2.87 3.27 -17.49
CA THR A 71 4.16 3.30 -18.17
C THR A 71 4.01 3.92 -19.54
N SER A 72 5.05 4.57 -20.05
CA SER A 72 5.03 5.12 -21.40
C SER A 72 5.21 4.05 -22.47
N SER A 73 4.68 4.33 -23.65
CA SER A 73 4.82 3.51 -24.85
C SER A 73 5.08 4.39 -26.08
N ASP A 74 5.25 3.75 -27.24
CA ASP A 74 5.61 4.44 -28.48
C ASP A 74 4.50 5.40 -28.96
N GLU A 75 3.23 5.02 -28.78
CA GLU A 75 2.07 5.78 -29.26
C GLU A 75 1.25 6.43 -28.13
N GLY A 76 1.55 6.16 -26.85
CA GLY A 76 0.79 6.73 -25.74
C GLY A 76 1.20 6.22 -24.36
N LEU A 77 0.22 5.89 -23.53
CA LEU A 77 0.41 5.36 -22.19
C LEU A 77 -0.19 3.96 -22.05
N ASN A 78 0.56 3.09 -21.37
CA ASN A 78 0.10 1.79 -20.93
C ASN A 78 -0.44 1.90 -19.51
N TYR A 79 -1.70 1.52 -19.31
CA TYR A 79 -2.38 1.48 -18.02
C TYR A 79 -2.57 0.03 -17.59
N GLN A 80 -2.24 -0.28 -16.34
CA GLN A 80 -2.50 -1.57 -15.72
C GLN A 80 -3.13 -1.36 -14.35
N TYR A 81 -4.37 -1.83 -14.19
CA TYR A 81 -5.15 -1.78 -12.97
C TYR A 81 -5.12 -3.13 -12.27
N VAL A 82 -4.76 -3.12 -10.99
CA VAL A 82 -4.93 -4.28 -10.11
C VAL A 82 -6.21 -4.06 -9.31
N LEU A 83 -7.17 -4.95 -9.50
CA LEU A 83 -8.51 -4.88 -8.92
C LEU A 83 -8.70 -6.06 -7.97
N THR A 84 -9.41 -5.83 -6.87
CA THR A 84 -9.69 -6.88 -5.88
C THR A 84 -11.12 -6.78 -5.35
N THR A 85 -11.71 -7.91 -5.00
CA THR A 85 -12.97 -7.95 -4.23
C THR A 85 -12.72 -7.85 -2.72
N ASP A 86 -11.47 -8.00 -2.28
CA ASP A 86 -11.09 -7.93 -0.86
C ASP A 86 -11.28 -6.55 -0.23
N ASP A 87 -11.33 -6.53 1.10
CA ASP A 87 -11.23 -5.28 1.84
C ASP A 87 -9.81 -4.73 1.80
N ILE A 88 -9.65 -3.58 1.16
CA ILE A 88 -8.40 -2.82 1.15
C ILE A 88 -8.19 -2.21 2.54
N ILE A 89 -6.97 -2.33 3.07
CA ILE A 89 -6.58 -1.59 4.28
C ILE A 89 -6.58 -0.10 3.93
N LYS A 90 -7.61 0.62 4.38
CA LYS A 90 -7.73 2.07 4.23
C LYS A 90 -7.36 2.72 5.56
N VAL A 91 -6.23 3.42 5.58
CA VAL A 91 -5.83 4.30 6.68
C VAL A 91 -5.82 5.72 6.14
N ASP A 92 -6.56 6.61 6.81
CA ASP A 92 -6.54 8.04 6.50
C ASP A 92 -5.28 8.67 7.09
N ASN A 93 -4.26 8.83 6.24
CA ASN A 93 -2.98 9.41 6.60
C ASN A 93 -3.08 10.89 7.01
N ASN A 94 -4.05 11.65 6.49
CA ASN A 94 -4.28 13.03 6.92
C ASN A 94 -4.82 13.08 8.34
N ALA A 95 -5.75 12.19 8.69
CA ALA A 95 -6.25 12.07 10.06
C ALA A 95 -5.16 11.57 11.02
N ALA A 96 -4.32 10.62 10.60
CA ALA A 96 -3.22 10.09 11.39
C ALA A 96 -2.18 11.16 11.80
N LEU A 97 -1.98 12.17 10.95
CA LEU A 97 -1.04 13.27 11.18
C LEU A 97 -1.57 14.40 12.09
N LYS A 98 -2.89 14.52 12.27
CA LYS A 98 -3.52 15.64 13.01
C LYS A 98 -3.44 15.50 14.53
N ILE A 99 -2.99 14.37 15.06
CA ILE A 99 -2.93 14.14 16.51
C ILE A 99 -1.64 14.76 17.06
N GLN A 100 -1.69 16.05 17.39
CA GLN A 100 -0.61 16.77 18.04
C GLN A 100 -0.50 16.33 19.51
N ASN A 101 0.74 16.12 20.00
CA ASN A 101 1.11 15.63 21.34
C ASN A 101 1.08 14.11 21.55
N GLN A 102 1.58 13.34 20.58
CA GLN A 102 1.82 11.91 20.78
C GLN A 102 3.26 11.63 21.23
N LYS A 103 3.41 10.62 22.10
CA LYS A 103 4.71 10.04 22.45
C LYS A 103 5.49 9.70 21.15
N PRO A 104 6.82 9.93 21.11
CA PRO A 104 7.62 9.55 19.95
C PRO A 104 7.40 8.08 19.57
N LEU A 105 7.34 7.81 18.26
CA LEU A 105 7.25 6.43 17.76
C LEU A 105 8.42 5.60 18.29
N SER A 106 8.12 4.45 18.87
CA SER A 106 9.13 3.46 19.24
C SER A 106 9.42 2.56 18.05
N PHE A 107 10.69 2.42 17.67
CA PHE A 107 11.13 1.42 16.69
C PHE A 107 11.41 0.05 17.33
N LYS A 108 11.45 -0.02 18.67
CA LYS A 108 11.62 -1.29 19.40
C LYS A 108 10.35 -2.09 19.43
N GLU A 109 10.50 -3.42 19.41
CA GLU A 109 9.41 -4.37 19.59
C GLU A 109 8.63 -4.12 20.89
N ILE A 110 7.31 -4.18 20.80
CA ILE A 110 6.42 -4.12 21.97
C ILE A 110 5.64 -5.42 22.04
N LYS A 111 5.79 -6.16 23.14
CA LYS A 111 5.18 -7.48 23.35
C LYS A 111 3.98 -7.36 24.26
N THR A 112 2.86 -7.95 23.86
CA THR A 112 1.63 -7.95 24.65
C THR A 112 0.78 -9.18 24.35
N SER A 113 -0.09 -9.56 25.27
CA SER A 113 -0.98 -10.70 25.09
C SER A 113 -2.30 -10.28 24.48
N LEU A 114 -2.81 -11.11 23.55
CA LEU A 114 -4.12 -10.92 22.96
C LEU A 114 -5.24 -11.22 23.96
N LYS A 115 -6.26 -10.35 23.97
CA LYS A 115 -7.52 -10.50 24.69
C LYS A 115 -8.70 -10.37 23.74
N ASN A 116 -9.86 -10.87 24.13
CA ASN A 116 -11.12 -10.74 23.39
C ASN A 116 -11.00 -11.11 21.89
N VAL A 117 -10.21 -12.15 21.60
CA VAL A 117 -9.95 -12.60 20.23
C VAL A 117 -11.23 -13.13 19.60
N ASN A 118 -11.58 -12.60 18.44
CA ASN A 118 -12.57 -13.15 17.53
C ASN A 118 -11.90 -13.53 16.19
N ASN A 119 -12.70 -13.88 15.17
CA ASN A 119 -12.18 -14.33 13.89
C ASN A 119 -11.34 -13.29 13.12
N LYS A 120 -11.52 -11.99 13.36
CA LYS A 120 -10.88 -10.91 12.60
C LYS A 120 -10.18 -9.88 13.47
N THR A 121 -10.55 -9.72 14.74
CA THR A 121 -10.02 -8.69 15.63
C THR A 121 -9.69 -9.24 17.01
N ALA A 122 -8.92 -8.45 17.77
CA ALA A 122 -8.62 -8.68 19.17
C ALA A 122 -8.37 -7.35 19.87
N SER A 123 -8.25 -7.40 21.19
CA SER A 123 -7.88 -6.26 22.03
C SER A 123 -6.52 -6.49 22.69
N ILE A 124 -5.79 -5.41 22.92
CA ILE A 124 -4.54 -5.39 23.68
C ILE A 124 -4.58 -4.28 24.74
N ASN A 125 -3.94 -4.49 25.88
CA ASN A 125 -3.87 -3.48 26.96
C ASN A 125 -2.66 -2.54 26.76
N ILE A 126 -2.55 -2.01 25.55
CA ILE A 126 -1.59 -0.97 25.21
C ILE A 126 -2.38 0.10 24.45
N GLY A 127 -2.36 1.32 24.97
CA GLY A 127 -2.97 2.48 24.33
C GLY A 127 -1.93 3.41 23.71
N ASN A 128 -2.40 4.58 23.27
CA ASN A 128 -1.61 5.61 22.61
C ASN A 128 -0.77 5.10 21.43
N LEU A 129 -1.29 4.13 20.68
CA LEU A 129 -0.67 3.58 19.48
C LEU A 129 -1.09 4.35 18.23
N ARG A 130 -0.31 4.23 17.15
CA ARG A 130 -0.71 4.82 15.86
C ARG A 130 -1.66 3.88 15.15
N VAL A 131 -2.76 4.40 14.59
CA VAL A 131 -3.63 3.60 13.71
C VAL A 131 -2.81 3.17 12.48
N GLY A 132 -2.87 1.89 12.14
CA GLY A 132 -2.03 1.27 11.11
C GLY A 132 -0.71 0.68 11.62
N GLN A 133 -0.29 0.96 12.85
CA GLN A 133 0.90 0.32 13.42
C GLN A 133 0.74 -1.21 13.43
N SER A 134 1.69 -1.91 12.80
CA SER A 134 1.59 -3.35 12.56
C SER A 134 2.51 -4.19 13.44
N GLY A 135 2.26 -5.50 13.40
CA GLY A 135 3.02 -6.50 14.13
C GLY A 135 2.68 -7.92 13.71
N ILE A 136 3.29 -8.89 14.40
CA ILE A 136 3.06 -10.31 14.18
C ILE A 136 2.43 -10.95 15.42
N VAL A 137 1.57 -11.94 15.21
CA VAL A 137 0.99 -12.76 16.27
C VAL A 137 1.78 -14.05 16.36
N LEU A 138 2.36 -14.29 17.53
CA LEU A 138 3.16 -15.44 17.85
C LEU A 138 2.41 -16.39 18.79
N LYS A 139 2.23 -17.62 18.33
CA LYS A 139 1.74 -18.72 19.13
C LYS A 139 2.92 -19.49 19.72
N LYS A 140 2.88 -19.76 21.03
CA LYS A 140 3.84 -20.64 21.71
C LYS A 140 3.19 -21.99 21.97
N TYR A 141 3.90 -23.07 21.65
CA TYR A 141 3.48 -24.45 21.94
C TYR A 141 4.06 -24.92 23.29
N GLU A 142 3.49 -25.99 23.84
CA GLU A 142 3.89 -26.55 25.14
C GLU A 142 5.37 -26.93 25.19
N ASN A 143 5.90 -27.46 24.08
CA ASN A 143 7.32 -27.80 23.92
C ASN A 143 8.25 -26.58 23.75
N GLY A 144 7.74 -25.36 23.88
CA GLY A 144 8.50 -24.12 23.79
C GLY A 144 8.70 -23.57 22.37
N GLN A 145 8.35 -24.33 21.32
CA GLN A 145 8.42 -23.86 19.93
C GLN A 145 7.44 -22.70 19.71
N LYS A 146 7.77 -21.83 18.76
CA LYS A 146 6.98 -20.63 18.46
C LYS A 146 6.69 -20.54 16.97
N LEU A 147 5.50 -20.09 16.62
CA LEU A 147 5.05 -19.96 15.23
C LEU A 147 4.32 -18.64 15.04
N ILE A 148 4.64 -17.94 13.95
CA ILE A 148 3.87 -16.79 13.50
C ILE A 148 2.58 -17.30 12.86
N VAL A 149 1.44 -16.88 13.38
CA VAL A 149 0.12 -17.36 12.93
C VAL A 149 -0.69 -16.30 12.19
N SER A 150 -0.32 -15.02 12.32
CA SER A 150 -1.00 -13.91 11.65
C SER A 150 -0.13 -12.66 11.70
N ASN A 151 -0.33 -11.76 10.74
CA ASN A 151 -0.04 -10.35 10.94
C ASN A 151 -1.22 -9.69 11.69
N ALA A 152 -0.98 -8.54 12.30
CA ALA A 152 -2.04 -7.70 12.85
C ALA A 152 -1.68 -6.22 12.77
N TYR A 153 -2.67 -5.35 12.77
CA TYR A 153 -2.46 -3.90 12.83
C TYR A 153 -3.50 -3.21 13.71
N VAL A 154 -3.13 -2.07 14.28
CA VAL A 154 -3.99 -1.25 15.13
C VAL A 154 -5.08 -0.58 14.29
N THR A 155 -6.34 -0.78 14.63
CA THR A 155 -7.47 -0.11 13.97
C THR A 155 -8.02 1.04 14.81
N LYS A 156 -7.95 0.93 16.14
CA LYS A 156 -8.39 1.96 17.09
C LYS A 156 -7.52 1.91 18.34
N THR A 157 -7.25 3.07 18.93
CA THR A 157 -6.53 3.18 20.20
C THR A 157 -7.30 4.10 21.15
N SER A 158 -7.19 3.80 22.44
CA SER A 158 -7.51 4.67 23.56
C SER A 158 -6.23 4.97 24.35
N GLU A 159 -6.33 5.58 25.53
CA GLU A 159 -5.18 5.84 26.40
C GLU A 159 -4.54 4.54 26.93
N ASN A 160 -5.34 3.49 27.18
CA ASN A 160 -4.91 2.28 27.89
C ASN A 160 -5.04 0.98 27.09
N SER A 161 -5.80 0.99 26.00
CA SER A 161 -6.05 -0.21 25.20
C SER A 161 -6.20 0.11 23.73
N SER A 162 -5.98 -0.89 22.89
CA SER A 162 -6.17 -0.79 21.44
C SER A 162 -6.93 -1.99 20.89
N GLU A 163 -7.69 -1.75 19.84
CA GLU A 163 -8.28 -2.78 18.99
C GLU A 163 -7.33 -3.02 17.81
N ILE A 164 -7.10 -4.30 17.49
CA ILE A 164 -6.30 -4.72 16.35
C ILE A 164 -7.14 -5.58 15.40
N LYS A 165 -6.78 -5.57 14.11
CA LYS A 165 -7.34 -6.47 13.10
C LYS A 165 -6.25 -7.41 12.59
N PHE A 166 -6.60 -8.69 12.44
CA PHE A 166 -5.74 -9.72 11.86
C PHE A 166 -5.75 -9.64 10.35
N ILE A 167 -4.58 -9.85 9.76
CA ILE A 167 -4.38 -10.03 8.32
C ILE A 167 -3.46 -11.24 8.10
N PRO A 168 -3.59 -11.96 6.97
CA PRO A 168 -2.75 -13.11 6.67
C PRO A 168 -1.26 -12.78 6.75
N PHE A 169 -0.47 -13.74 7.24
CA PHE A 169 0.99 -13.64 7.22
C PHE A 169 1.51 -14.09 5.87
N MET A 170 1.89 -13.14 5.02
CA MET A 170 2.39 -13.39 3.65
C MET A 170 3.83 -12.92 3.43
N ASP A 171 4.48 -12.41 4.49
CA ASP A 171 5.81 -11.78 4.45
C ASP A 171 6.93 -12.72 3.96
N LEU A 172 6.72 -14.03 4.08
CA LEU A 172 7.65 -15.08 3.66
C LEU A 172 6.97 -16.11 2.74
N LYS A 173 6.07 -15.64 1.86
CA LYS A 173 5.31 -16.54 0.98
C LYS A 173 6.26 -17.40 0.12
N GLN A 174 6.17 -18.71 0.29
CA GLN A 174 6.90 -19.69 -0.51
C GLN A 174 5.95 -20.84 -0.89
N ASN A 175 5.78 -21.09 -2.18
CA ASN A 175 4.90 -22.15 -2.67
C ASN A 175 5.40 -23.56 -2.31
N ALA A 176 6.70 -23.68 -1.98
CA ALA A 176 7.33 -24.95 -1.62
C ALA A 176 7.19 -25.32 -0.13
N ILE A 177 6.71 -24.40 0.72
CA ILE A 177 6.68 -24.60 2.18
C ILE A 177 5.21 -24.65 2.64
N PRO A 178 4.81 -25.66 3.45
CA PRO A 178 3.46 -25.71 3.98
C PRO A 178 3.19 -24.52 4.90
N THR A 179 2.00 -23.95 4.78
CA THR A 179 1.52 -22.90 5.69
C THR A 179 0.65 -23.50 6.78
N SER A 180 0.68 -22.90 7.97
CA SER A 180 -0.12 -23.36 9.10
C SER A 180 -1.55 -22.84 9.04
N ASN A 181 -2.52 -23.71 9.37
CA ASN A 181 -3.92 -23.32 9.56
C ASN A 181 -4.21 -22.77 10.97
N ALA A 182 -3.18 -22.58 11.80
CA ALA A 182 -3.33 -22.05 13.14
C ALA A 182 -3.85 -20.61 13.09
N LYS A 183 -4.88 -20.34 13.90
CA LYS A 183 -5.46 -19.00 14.06
C LYS A 183 -5.05 -18.39 15.40
N PRO A 184 -4.98 -17.05 15.51
CA PRO A 184 -4.80 -16.35 16.78
C PRO A 184 -5.81 -16.78 17.85
N LYS A 185 -5.37 -16.86 19.10
CA LYS A 185 -6.20 -17.15 20.29
C LYS A 185 -5.86 -16.23 21.46
N ASN A 186 -6.77 -16.13 22.42
CA ASN A 186 -6.51 -15.42 23.69
C ASN A 186 -5.23 -15.98 24.34
N GLY A 187 -4.36 -15.08 24.82
CA GLY A 187 -3.08 -15.44 25.41
C GLY A 187 -1.91 -15.57 24.42
N ASP A 188 -2.16 -15.66 23.10
CA ASP A 188 -1.09 -15.55 22.11
C ASP A 188 -0.41 -14.18 22.22
N THR A 189 0.87 -14.11 21.83
CA THR A 189 1.67 -12.88 21.97
C THR A 189 1.63 -12.07 20.68
N LEU A 190 1.15 -10.83 20.75
CA LEU A 190 1.38 -9.84 19.71
C LEU A 190 2.75 -9.18 19.92
N ILE A 191 3.56 -9.14 18.87
CA ILE A 191 4.79 -8.37 18.79
C ILE A 191 4.55 -7.21 17.81
N LEU A 192 4.24 -6.04 18.35
CA LEU A 192 4.15 -4.79 17.59
C LEU A 192 5.54 -4.29 17.25
N ASN A 193 5.63 -3.45 16.21
CA ASN A 193 6.88 -2.88 15.71
C ASN A 193 7.89 -3.95 15.26
N TYR A 194 7.36 -5.08 14.78
CA TYR A 194 8.20 -6.16 14.30
C TYR A 194 9.03 -5.67 13.10
N MET A 195 10.35 -5.74 13.23
CA MET A 195 11.34 -5.26 12.23
C MET A 195 11.26 -3.77 11.89
N TYR A 196 10.73 -2.92 12.79
CA TYR A 196 10.67 -1.48 12.54
C TYR A 196 12.04 -0.79 12.45
N ASP A 197 13.09 -1.45 12.95
CA ASP A 197 14.49 -1.08 12.81
C ASP A 197 15.07 -1.42 11.43
N LYS A 198 14.34 -2.15 10.56
CA LYS A 198 14.72 -2.43 9.18
C LYS A 198 13.80 -1.68 8.23
N SER A 199 14.39 -0.83 7.41
CA SER A 199 13.62 0.17 6.68
C SER A 199 14.05 0.31 5.22
N LEU A 200 13.09 0.61 4.34
CA LEU A 200 13.39 1.19 3.03
C LEU A 200 13.53 2.71 3.19
N LEU A 201 14.50 3.34 2.53
CA LEU A 201 14.63 4.79 2.48
C LEU A 201 14.49 5.29 1.04
N ILE A 202 13.45 6.08 0.81
CA ILE A 202 13.17 6.80 -0.43
C ILE A 202 13.49 8.28 -0.15
N ALA A 203 14.50 8.80 -0.84
CA ALA A 203 14.98 10.16 -0.66
C ALA A 203 15.24 10.83 -2.01
N PRO A 204 15.04 12.15 -2.15
CA PRO A 204 15.18 12.83 -3.44
C PRO A 204 16.63 13.00 -3.89
N SER A 205 17.60 13.06 -2.97
CA SER A 205 19.00 13.36 -3.26
C SER A 205 19.96 12.58 -2.37
N GLN A 206 21.24 12.62 -2.72
CA GLN A 206 22.30 12.01 -1.92
C GLN A 206 22.38 12.67 -0.53
N ASP A 207 22.33 14.00 -0.47
CA ASP A 207 22.32 14.76 0.78
C ASP A 207 21.15 14.36 1.69
N ALA A 208 19.93 14.33 1.15
CA ALA A 208 18.74 13.92 1.90
C ALA A 208 18.89 12.48 2.42
N PHE A 209 19.41 11.58 1.60
CA PHE A 209 19.66 10.18 1.96
C PHE A 209 20.68 10.07 3.10
N GLN A 210 21.80 10.79 3.01
CA GLN A 210 22.85 10.78 4.04
C GLN A 210 22.37 11.37 5.36
N VAL A 211 21.67 12.51 5.32
CA VAL A 211 21.13 13.17 6.52
C VAL A 211 20.07 12.30 7.21
N ALA A 212 19.16 11.67 6.45
CA ALA A 212 18.19 10.74 7.01
C ALA A 212 18.89 9.57 7.72
N ARG A 213 19.86 8.90 7.07
CA ARG A 213 20.65 7.82 7.68
C ARG A 213 21.42 8.28 8.91
N GLY A 214 21.97 9.49 8.87
CA GLY A 214 22.70 10.11 9.97
C GLY A 214 21.82 10.40 11.19
N LYS A 215 20.54 10.74 10.97
CA LYS A 215 19.55 10.99 12.04
C LYS A 215 19.02 9.69 12.66
N PHE A 216 18.77 8.66 11.85
CA PHE A 216 18.21 7.38 12.29
C PHE A 216 19.27 6.28 12.36
N ARG A 217 20.35 6.49 13.11
CA ARG A 217 21.52 5.58 13.14
C ARG A 217 21.23 4.16 13.66
N LEU A 218 20.15 4.01 14.43
CA LEU A 218 19.71 2.71 14.97
C LEU A 218 18.86 1.93 13.96
N ASN A 219 18.42 2.56 12.86
CA ASN A 219 17.72 1.90 11.78
C ASN A 219 18.71 1.40 10.74
N THR A 220 18.52 0.16 10.32
CA THR A 220 19.19 -0.45 9.19
C THR A 220 18.39 -0.16 7.92
N PHE A 221 18.95 0.69 7.08
CA PHE A 221 18.33 1.04 5.79
C PHE A 221 18.80 0.09 4.68
N LEU A 222 17.87 -0.51 3.97
CA LEU A 222 18.15 -1.18 2.70
C LEU A 222 18.64 -0.14 1.68
N HIS A 223 19.66 -0.50 0.90
CA HIS A 223 20.21 0.41 -0.08
C HIS A 223 19.19 0.69 -1.20
N SER A 224 19.01 1.97 -1.57
CA SER A 224 18.03 2.41 -2.59
C SER A 224 18.25 1.72 -3.94
N ASP A 225 19.50 1.50 -4.35
CA ASP A 225 19.85 0.74 -5.56
C ASP A 225 19.23 -0.68 -5.65
N ILE A 226 18.95 -1.34 -4.52
CA ILE A 226 18.29 -2.66 -4.54
C ILE A 226 16.83 -2.51 -4.97
N PHE A 227 16.16 -1.49 -4.46
CA PHE A 227 14.80 -1.16 -4.88
C PHE A 227 14.78 -0.70 -6.34
N ALA A 228 15.73 0.14 -6.74
CA ALA A 228 15.91 0.58 -8.12
C ALA A 228 16.11 -0.59 -9.08
N ALA A 229 16.94 -1.58 -8.74
CA ALA A 229 17.12 -2.78 -9.54
C ALA A 229 15.83 -3.59 -9.69
N ASN A 230 15.02 -3.69 -8.63
CA ASN A 230 13.70 -4.31 -8.70
C ASN A 230 12.76 -3.56 -9.66
N LEU A 231 12.70 -2.24 -9.56
CA LEU A 231 11.93 -1.38 -10.48
C LEU A 231 12.34 -1.55 -11.94
N LYS A 232 13.66 -1.57 -12.20
CA LYS A 232 14.20 -1.82 -13.54
C LYS A 232 13.81 -3.21 -14.06
N SER A 233 13.90 -4.23 -13.22
CA SER A 233 13.47 -5.60 -13.58
C SER A 233 11.97 -5.66 -13.91
N GLN A 234 11.15 -4.88 -13.22
CA GLN A 234 9.70 -4.81 -13.43
C GLN A 234 9.28 -3.82 -14.52
N ARG A 235 10.25 -3.12 -15.15
CA ARG A 235 10.02 -2.03 -16.11
C ARG A 235 9.05 -0.99 -15.54
N GLU A 236 9.25 -0.63 -14.27
CA GLU A 236 8.42 0.29 -13.52
C GLU A 236 9.23 1.50 -13.06
N PRO A 237 9.39 2.52 -13.91
CA PRO A 237 10.23 3.66 -13.55
C PRO A 237 9.63 4.46 -12.38
N LEU A 238 8.30 4.55 -12.29
CA LEU A 238 7.57 5.16 -11.17
C LEU A 238 6.93 4.07 -10.30
N PRO A 239 7.40 3.88 -9.07
CA PRO A 239 6.88 2.82 -8.21
C PRO A 239 5.50 3.16 -7.67
N SER A 240 4.50 2.33 -7.95
CA SER A 240 3.19 2.49 -7.31
C SER A 240 3.27 2.29 -5.78
N LYS A 241 2.20 2.69 -5.07
CA LYS A 241 2.08 2.40 -3.62
C LYS A 241 2.22 0.91 -3.35
N SER A 242 1.60 0.06 -4.16
CA SER A 242 1.66 -1.39 -3.96
C SER A 242 3.05 -1.93 -4.25
N THR A 243 3.74 -1.44 -5.27
CA THR A 243 5.13 -1.84 -5.58
C THR A 243 6.07 -1.52 -4.42
N ILE A 244 5.96 -0.34 -3.83
CA ILE A 244 6.76 0.05 -2.65
C ILE A 244 6.46 -0.87 -1.46
N GLN A 245 5.18 -1.13 -1.20
CA GLN A 245 4.70 -1.97 -0.10
C GLN A 245 5.11 -3.44 -0.27
N ASP A 246 4.86 -4.02 -1.44
CA ASP A 246 5.17 -5.42 -1.76
C ASP A 246 6.68 -5.65 -1.71
N PHE A 247 7.48 -4.75 -2.27
CA PHE A 247 8.94 -4.81 -2.14
C PHE A 247 9.39 -4.76 -0.68
N ALA A 248 8.83 -3.86 0.13
CA ALA A 248 9.18 -3.78 1.56
C ALA A 248 8.83 -5.07 2.32
N ILE A 249 7.66 -5.66 2.04
CA ILE A 249 7.21 -6.92 2.64
C ILE A 249 8.12 -8.08 2.21
N GLU A 250 8.43 -8.20 0.92
CA GLU A 250 9.32 -9.23 0.37
C GLU A 250 10.74 -9.16 0.96
N GLN A 251 11.23 -7.95 1.22
CA GLN A 251 12.53 -7.71 1.86
C GLN A 251 12.49 -7.80 3.40
N ASN A 252 11.35 -8.16 4.00
CA ASN A 252 11.14 -8.22 5.46
C ASN A 252 11.49 -6.90 6.17
N LEU A 253 11.07 -5.77 5.59
CA LEU A 253 11.24 -4.44 6.16
C LEU A 253 9.98 -4.07 6.96
N GLY A 254 10.15 -3.59 8.19
CA GLY A 254 9.01 -3.20 9.02
C GLY A 254 8.48 -1.81 8.67
N THR A 255 9.37 -0.90 8.23
CA THR A 255 9.02 0.50 7.95
C THR A 255 9.55 0.99 6.61
N ILE A 256 8.96 2.07 6.11
CA ILE A 256 9.36 2.77 4.89
C ILE A 256 9.51 4.23 5.24
N PHE A 257 10.66 4.82 4.89
CA PHE A 257 10.96 6.21 5.12
C PHE A 257 10.88 6.93 3.77
N ILE A 258 10.00 7.93 3.69
CA ILE A 258 9.87 8.76 2.51
C ILE A 258 10.22 10.19 2.90
N VAL A 259 11.32 10.70 2.35
CA VAL A 259 11.69 12.11 2.54
C VAL A 259 10.88 12.93 1.55
N ILE A 260 10.15 13.93 2.03
CA ILE A 260 9.38 14.89 1.23
C ILE A 260 9.69 16.27 1.80
N LYS A 261 10.25 17.16 0.96
CA LYS A 261 10.87 18.41 1.42
C LYS A 261 11.80 18.12 2.60
N ASN A 262 11.78 18.95 3.65
CA ASN A 262 12.59 18.73 4.86
C ASN A 262 11.97 17.74 5.86
N LYS A 263 11.10 16.78 5.48
CA LYS A 263 10.48 15.84 6.43
C LYS A 263 10.69 14.40 6.00
N ALA A 264 11.18 13.57 6.92
CA ALA A 264 11.16 12.12 6.80
C ALA A 264 9.85 11.59 7.39
N TYR A 265 8.95 11.11 6.53
CA TYR A 265 7.74 10.41 6.93
C TYR A 265 8.06 8.94 7.18
N VAL A 266 7.67 8.43 8.34
CA VAL A 266 7.81 7.02 8.71
C VAL A 266 6.50 6.32 8.47
N VAL A 267 6.52 5.31 7.61
CA VAL A 267 5.36 4.60 7.12
C VAL A 267 5.45 3.14 7.51
N ASP A 268 4.35 2.55 7.96
CA ASP A 268 4.24 1.12 8.21
C ASP A 268 4.25 0.33 6.88
N SER A 269 5.13 -0.67 6.75
CA SER A 269 5.25 -1.45 5.50
C SER A 269 3.98 -2.21 5.12
N LYS A 270 3.18 -2.68 6.08
CA LYS A 270 2.05 -3.60 5.84
C LYS A 270 0.73 -2.88 5.61
N THR A 271 0.52 -1.76 6.27
CA THR A 271 -0.69 -0.96 6.19
C THR A 271 -0.50 0.30 5.34
N PHE A 272 0.74 0.69 5.09
CA PHE A 272 1.11 1.95 4.44
C PHE A 272 0.62 3.20 5.19
N ALA A 273 0.36 3.05 6.50
CA ALA A 273 -0.04 4.13 7.37
C ALA A 273 1.16 5.01 7.74
N ILE A 274 0.98 6.33 7.74
CA ILE A 274 1.97 7.24 8.30
C ILE A 274 1.94 7.12 9.82
N LEU A 275 3.05 6.65 10.38
CA LEU A 275 3.24 6.44 11.81
C LEU A 275 3.82 7.66 12.51
N ASP A 276 4.68 8.42 11.84
CA ASP A 276 5.28 9.65 12.38
C ASP A 276 5.97 10.47 11.29
N PHE A 277 6.42 11.68 11.61
CA PHE A 277 7.32 12.44 10.75
C PHE A 277 8.40 13.17 11.55
N TYR A 278 9.54 13.39 10.92
CA TYR A 278 10.68 14.07 11.55
C TYR A 278 11.29 15.08 10.60
N THR A 279 11.52 16.30 11.07
CA THR A 279 12.22 17.32 10.28
C THR A 279 13.67 16.95 10.06
N LEU A 280 14.17 17.08 8.84
CA LEU A 280 15.56 16.91 8.44
C LEU A 280 16.19 18.27 8.11
N ALA A 281 17.40 18.49 8.62
CA ALA A 281 18.19 19.66 8.30
C ALA A 281 19.18 19.30 7.18
N TYR A 282 18.76 19.48 5.93
CA TYR A 282 19.62 19.36 4.76
C TYR A 282 19.31 20.48 3.77
N ASN A 283 20.31 20.83 2.97
CA ASN A 283 20.20 21.88 1.95
C ASN A 283 19.89 21.24 0.60
N TYR A 284 19.16 21.95 -0.26
CA TYR A 284 18.81 21.51 -1.61
C TYR A 284 19.95 21.78 -2.61
N LEU A 285 21.20 21.42 -2.24
CA LEU A 285 22.35 21.68 -3.11
C LEU A 285 22.38 20.70 -4.29
N ASP A 286 21.91 19.49 -4.07
CA ASP A 286 21.76 18.46 -5.10
C ASP A 286 20.41 18.57 -5.83
N THR A 287 20.42 18.29 -7.13
CA THR A 287 19.18 18.16 -7.93
C THR A 287 18.39 16.92 -7.48
N GLU A 288 17.08 17.09 -7.26
CA GLU A 288 16.18 15.97 -6.94
C GLU A 288 16.15 14.94 -8.09
N LYS A 289 16.24 13.67 -7.74
CA LYS A 289 16.23 12.52 -8.65
C LYS A 289 14.90 11.78 -8.59
N MET A 290 14.39 11.39 -9.76
CA MET A 290 13.19 10.56 -9.89
C MET A 290 13.54 9.11 -10.26
N PRO A 291 12.83 8.11 -9.72
CA PRO A 291 11.81 8.20 -8.69
C PRO A 291 12.40 8.47 -7.29
N PHE A 292 13.71 8.33 -7.11
CA PHE A 292 14.45 8.67 -5.89
C PHE A 292 15.95 8.64 -6.19
N TYR A 293 16.77 9.05 -5.24
CA TYR A 293 18.23 8.95 -5.31
C TYR A 293 18.70 7.50 -5.46
N THR A 294 19.21 7.18 -6.64
CA THR A 294 19.87 5.92 -6.97
C THR A 294 21.06 6.16 -7.90
N ARG A 295 21.98 5.18 -7.90
CA ARG A 295 23.09 5.08 -8.86
C ARG A 295 22.76 4.16 -10.04
N ILE A 296 21.58 3.53 -10.05
CA ILE A 296 21.15 2.66 -11.15
C ILE A 296 20.65 3.53 -12.31
N GLU A 297 21.39 3.49 -13.42
CA GLU A 297 21.08 4.24 -14.63
C GLU A 297 19.86 3.67 -15.39
N GLY A 298 19.23 4.53 -16.18
CA GLY A 298 18.10 4.21 -17.07
C GLY A 298 16.74 4.13 -16.37
N ILE A 299 16.68 4.32 -15.05
CA ILE A 299 15.40 4.53 -14.35
C ILE A 299 15.01 6.00 -14.46
N GLU A 300 15.96 6.92 -14.19
CA GLU A 300 15.82 8.39 -14.27
C GLU A 300 15.46 8.93 -15.67
N GLU A 301 15.74 8.17 -16.74
CA GLU A 301 15.54 8.59 -18.14
C GLU A 301 14.14 8.30 -18.70
N ALA A 302 13.29 7.59 -17.95
CA ALA A 302 11.92 7.37 -18.38
C ALA A 302 11.15 8.72 -18.45
N PRO A 303 10.17 8.89 -19.35
CA PRO A 303 9.42 10.15 -19.52
C PRO A 303 8.43 10.42 -18.37
N PHE A 304 8.98 10.68 -17.18
CA PHE A 304 8.25 10.88 -15.92
C PHE A 304 7.25 12.02 -15.97
N ALA A 305 7.61 13.14 -16.61
CA ALA A 305 6.77 14.34 -16.64
C ALA A 305 5.41 14.07 -17.30
N GLY A 306 5.39 13.35 -18.43
CA GLY A 306 4.15 12.97 -19.11
C GLY A 306 3.30 12.00 -18.30
N ILE A 307 3.93 11.04 -17.62
CA ILE A 307 3.23 10.08 -16.76
C ILE A 307 2.61 10.78 -15.55
N ILE A 308 3.33 11.70 -14.90
CA ILE A 308 2.82 12.43 -13.72
C ILE A 308 1.68 13.37 -14.11
N LYS A 309 1.79 14.09 -15.22
CA LYS A 309 0.69 14.93 -15.74
C LYS A 309 -0.56 14.09 -16.00
N SER A 310 -0.40 12.95 -16.68
CA SER A 310 -1.51 12.02 -16.89
C SER A 310 -2.07 11.46 -15.60
N ILE A 311 -1.25 11.21 -14.58
CA ILE A 311 -1.71 10.81 -13.26
C ILE A 311 -2.63 11.93 -12.74
N THR A 312 -2.14 13.15 -12.56
CA THR A 312 -2.91 14.27 -11.98
C THR A 312 -4.25 14.56 -12.67
N GLU A 313 -4.37 14.31 -13.97
CA GLU A 313 -5.61 14.51 -14.75
C GLU A 313 -6.70 13.45 -14.48
N LEU A 314 -6.37 12.32 -13.85
CA LEU A 314 -7.32 11.21 -13.66
C LEU A 314 -8.31 11.49 -12.52
N SER A 315 -9.62 11.36 -12.83
CA SER A 315 -10.69 11.71 -11.89
C SER A 315 -10.72 10.86 -10.62
N PHE A 316 -10.33 9.57 -10.67
CA PHE A 316 -10.22 8.73 -9.47
C PHE A 316 -9.10 9.17 -8.51
N LEU A 317 -8.14 9.98 -8.98
CA LEU A 317 -7.17 10.59 -8.08
C LEU A 317 -7.76 11.71 -7.26
N LYS A 318 -8.90 12.31 -7.63
CA LYS A 318 -9.60 13.26 -6.75
C LYS A 318 -10.05 12.59 -5.45
N ASP A 319 -10.46 11.31 -5.52
CA ASP A 319 -10.80 10.49 -4.35
C ASP A 319 -9.59 10.09 -3.49
N ILE A 320 -8.37 10.10 -4.04
CA ILE A 320 -7.13 9.64 -3.37
C ILE A 320 -6.23 10.83 -2.94
N PHE A 321 -6.20 11.92 -3.71
CA PHE A 321 -5.26 13.05 -3.58
C PHE A 321 -5.94 14.41 -3.33
N GLY A 322 -7.28 14.49 -3.27
CA GLY A 322 -8.00 15.74 -3.01
C GLY A 322 -8.23 16.60 -4.25
N ASP A 323 -9.16 17.56 -4.14
CA ASP A 323 -9.72 18.32 -5.27
C ASP A 323 -8.70 19.26 -5.96
N ASP A 324 -8.86 19.34 -7.27
CA ASP A 324 -8.23 20.31 -8.17
C ASP A 324 -9.07 21.60 -8.17
N GLU A 325 -8.44 22.77 -7.98
CA GLU A 325 -9.09 24.09 -7.94
C GLU A 325 -9.41 24.67 -9.33
N ARG A 326 -9.07 23.95 -10.41
CA ARG A 326 -9.24 24.40 -11.80
C ARG A 326 -10.68 24.25 -12.31
N SER A 327 -11.11 25.16 -13.19
CA SER A 327 -12.49 25.22 -13.70
C SER A 327 -12.75 24.19 -14.81
N GLU A 328 -14.02 23.79 -15.00
CA GLU A 328 -14.42 22.86 -16.07
C GLU A 328 -14.04 23.34 -17.48
N GLU A 329 -13.89 24.66 -17.66
CA GLU A 329 -13.47 25.28 -18.92
C GLU A 329 -11.97 25.07 -19.19
N GLU A 330 -11.16 24.98 -18.14
CA GLU A 330 -9.72 24.73 -18.20
C GLU A 330 -9.41 23.27 -18.59
N ILE A 331 -10.28 22.34 -18.17
CA ILE A 331 -10.23 20.90 -18.52
C ILE A 331 -10.58 20.66 -20.00
N LEU A 332 -11.46 21.47 -20.58
CA LEU A 332 -11.90 21.35 -21.97
C LEU A 332 -10.85 21.84 -22.99
N LEU A 333 -9.81 22.55 -22.53
CA LEU A 333 -8.76 23.15 -23.36
C LEU A 333 -7.46 22.31 -23.44
N GLU A 334 -7.43 21.12 -22.85
CA GLU A 334 -6.25 20.21 -22.80
C GLU A 334 -5.75 19.70 -24.17
N GLY A 335 -6.48 19.98 -25.26
CA GLY A 335 -6.15 19.50 -26.61
C GLY A 335 -4.93 20.14 -27.27
N GLU A 336 -4.32 21.17 -26.68
CA GLU A 336 -3.15 21.83 -27.25
C GLU A 336 -1.96 21.81 -26.28
N MET A 337 -1.07 20.83 -26.46
CA MET A 337 0.24 20.82 -25.81
C MET A 337 1.06 22.04 -26.24
N LYS A 338 0.99 23.13 -25.47
CA LYS A 338 1.98 24.21 -25.55
C LYS A 338 3.25 23.79 -24.81
N LYS A 339 4.38 24.05 -25.47
CA LYS A 339 5.73 23.60 -25.13
C LYS A 339 6.35 24.33 -23.93
N ASP A 340 5.60 25.21 -23.25
CA ASP A 340 6.15 26.22 -22.35
C ASP A 340 5.53 26.23 -20.94
N GLU A 341 5.00 25.10 -20.45
CA GLU A 341 4.83 24.94 -19.00
C GLU A 341 6.07 24.28 -18.43
N ILE A 342 7.05 25.12 -18.10
CA ILE A 342 8.08 24.81 -17.13
C ILE A 342 7.36 24.66 -15.78
N VAL A 343 6.78 23.48 -15.54
CA VAL A 343 6.51 23.02 -14.18
C VAL A 343 7.83 23.17 -13.46
N ASN A 344 7.82 23.93 -12.37
CA ASN A 344 9.01 24.17 -11.56
C ASN A 344 9.55 22.79 -11.15
N LYS A 345 10.61 22.32 -11.82
CA LYS A 345 11.10 20.92 -11.78
C LYS A 345 11.43 20.45 -10.35
N ASN A 346 11.54 21.40 -9.42
CA ASN A 346 11.91 21.26 -8.01
C ASN A 346 10.80 20.74 -7.07
N ASP A 347 9.54 20.60 -7.49
CA ASP A 347 8.50 20.01 -6.62
C ASP A 347 7.95 18.66 -7.13
N MET A 348 8.35 18.20 -8.33
CA MET A 348 7.79 16.99 -8.96
C MET A 348 7.92 15.72 -8.10
N TYR A 349 9.10 15.50 -7.50
CA TYR A 349 9.31 14.38 -6.58
C TYR A 349 8.41 14.52 -5.34
N ASN A 350 8.35 15.72 -4.77
CA ASN A 350 7.61 16.00 -3.55
C ASN A 350 6.10 15.81 -3.75
N ASP A 351 5.57 16.28 -4.87
CA ASP A 351 4.15 16.16 -5.22
C ASP A 351 3.79 14.70 -5.50
N TYR A 352 4.65 13.97 -6.22
CA TYR A 352 4.46 12.55 -6.46
C TYR A 352 4.37 11.73 -5.15
N TYR A 353 5.29 11.92 -4.21
CA TYR A 353 5.24 11.15 -2.96
C TYR A 353 4.20 11.66 -1.95
N ARG A 354 3.83 12.95 -2.00
CA ARG A 354 2.65 13.46 -1.25
C ARG A 354 1.39 12.76 -1.72
N SER A 355 1.24 12.66 -3.04
CA SER A 355 0.23 11.86 -3.71
C SER A 355 0.30 10.43 -3.20
N ILE A 356 1.38 9.67 -3.39
CA ILE A 356 1.50 8.27 -2.91
C ILE A 356 1.09 8.08 -1.42
N LEU A 357 1.39 9.06 -0.56
CA LEU A 357 1.03 9.05 0.86
C LEU A 357 -0.41 9.51 1.17
N GLY A 358 -1.14 10.07 0.21
CA GLY A 358 -2.48 10.63 0.38
C GLY A 358 -2.47 11.92 1.19
N LEU A 359 -1.40 12.71 1.11
CA LEU A 359 -1.25 13.99 1.81
C LEU A 359 -1.85 15.12 0.99
N LYS A 360 -2.64 15.97 1.65
CA LYS A 360 -3.17 17.22 1.09
C LYS A 360 -2.19 18.37 1.23
#